data_AF-X0WIE8-F1
#
_entry.id   AF-X0WIE8-F1
#
_cell.length_a   1.000
_cell.length_b   1.000
_cell.length_c   1.000
_cell.angle_alpha   90.00
_cell.angle_beta   90.00
_cell.angle_gamma   90.00
#
_symmetry.space_group_name_H-M   'P 1'
#
loop_
_entity.id
_entity.type
_entity.pdbx_description
1 polymer ?
#
loop_
_entity_poly.entity_id
_entity_poly.type
_entity_poly.pdbx_seq_one_letter_code
_entity_poly.pdbx_strand_id
1 'polypeptide(L)' 'MKFSFMTFSCPEATLDEAIGLAKKYGYDGIEPRVSAEHKHGIEFDSSKALRDECRQKSEKGGIEFACVATS' A
#
# COMPACT_ATOMS: atom_id res chain seq x y z
N MET A 1 18.26 -5.73 -6.06
CA MET A 1 17.06 -6.54 -5.77
C MET A 1 16.11 -5.63 -5.00
N LYS A 2 14.84 -5.52 -5.40
CA LYS A 2 13.85 -4.68 -4.72
C LYS A 2 13.05 -5.53 -3.73
N PHE A 3 12.85 -5.06 -2.51
CA PHE A 3 12.08 -5.73 -1.47
C PHE A 3 10.76 -5.02 -1.22
N SER A 4 9.69 -5.80 -1.05
CA SER A 4 8.36 -5.29 -0.72
C SER A 4 7.70 -6.17 0.31
N PHE A 5 6.73 -5.63 1.04
CA PHE A 5 5.90 -6.41 1.96
C PHE A 5 4.42 -6.24 1.63
N MET A 6 3.65 -7.28 1.91
CA MET A 6 2.20 -7.27 1.76
C MET A 6 1.52 -6.66 2.98
N THR A 7 0.48 -5.83 2.78
CA THR A 7 -0.24 -5.17 3.88
C THR A 7 -1.00 -6.15 4.80
N PHE A 8 -1.05 -7.44 4.45
CA PHE A 8 -1.50 -8.52 5.35
C PHE A 8 -0.67 -8.59 6.64
N SER A 9 0.58 -8.13 6.63
CA SER A 9 1.41 -8.01 7.84
C SER A 9 1.01 -6.84 8.74
N CYS A 10 0.14 -5.93 8.28
CA CYS A 10 -0.30 -4.74 9.00
C CYS A 10 -1.73 -4.30 8.61
N PRO A 11 -2.77 -5.13 8.82
CA PRO A 11 -4.13 -4.86 8.35
C PRO A 11 -4.76 -3.59 8.95
N GLU A 12 -4.33 -3.22 10.16
CA GLU A 12 -4.79 -2.04 10.90
C GLU A 12 -4.04 -0.75 10.54
N ALA A 13 -3.08 -0.80 9.61
CA ALA A 13 -2.36 0.37 9.15
C ALA A 13 -3.15 1.09 8.05
N THR A 14 -3.27 2.40 8.17
CA THR A 14 -3.63 3.28 7.05
C THR A 14 -2.56 3.23 5.96
N LEU A 15 -2.87 3.73 4.76
CA LEU A 15 -1.89 3.76 3.67
C LEU A 15 -0.63 4.56 4.03
N ASP A 16 -0.79 5.70 4.71
CA ASP A 16 0.33 6.55 5.11
C ASP A 16 1.21 5.86 6.16
N GLU A 17 0.60 5.11 7.09
CA GLU A 17 1.33 4.29 8.08
C GLU A 17 2.08 3.14 7.39
N ALA A 18 1.46 2.44 6.44
CA ALA A 18 2.11 1.36 5.70
C ALA A 18 3.32 1.86 4.89
N ILE A 19 3.19 3.02 4.21
CA ILE A 19 4.32 3.70 3.54
C ILE A 19 5.40 4.10 4.55
N GLY A 20 5.01 4.60 5.72
CA GLY A 20 5.95 4.93 6.80
C GLY A 20 6.71 3.71 7.33
N LEU A 21 6.04 2.57 7.46
CA LEU A 21 6.67 1.30 7.85
C LEU A 21 7.63 0.81 6.78
N ALA A 22 7.28 0.91 5.49
CA ALA A 22 8.17 0.55 4.38
C ALA A 22 9.48 1.32 4.44
N LYS A 23 9.40 2.65 4.60
CA LYS A 23 10.57 3.52 4.80
C LYS A 23 11.39 3.12 6.01
N LYS A 24 10.73 2.96 7.16
CA LYS A 24 11.37 2.68 8.44
C LYS A 24 12.19 1.39 8.40
N TYR A 25 11.71 0.38 7.68
CA TYR A 25 12.34 -0.94 7.62
C TYR A 25 13.15 -1.18 6.35
N GLY A 26 13.27 -0.19 5.45
CA GLY A 26 14.10 -0.28 4.26
C GLY A 26 13.51 -1.11 3.12
N TYR A 27 12.17 -1.19 3.04
CA TYR A 27 11.49 -1.75 1.88
C TYR A 27 11.38 -0.72 0.75
N ASP A 28 11.48 -1.20 -0.49
CA ASP A 28 11.33 -0.40 -1.70
C ASP A 28 9.86 -0.21 -2.11
N GLY A 29 8.97 -1.08 -1.61
CA GLY A 29 7.57 -1.07 -1.99
C GLY A 29 6.63 -1.79 -1.03
N ILE A 30 5.34 -1.69 -1.33
CA ILE A 30 4.25 -2.38 -0.63
C ILE A 30 3.34 -3.09 -1.61
N GLU A 31 2.65 -4.11 -1.12
CA GLU A 31 1.66 -4.90 -1.87
C GLU A 31 0.31 -4.82 -1.13
N PRO A 32 -0.58 -3.88 -1.50
CA PRO A 32 -1.88 -3.76 -0.85
C PRO A 32 -2.72 -5.02 -1.06
N ARG A 33 -3.14 -5.64 0.05
CA ARG A 33 -4.13 -6.70 0.05
C ARG A 33 -5.52 -6.10 -0.16
N VAL A 34 -6.20 -6.55 -1.20
CA VAL A 34 -7.59 -6.18 -1.50
C VAL A 34 -8.53 -7.35 -1.20
N SER A 35 -9.83 -7.11 -1.19
CA SER A 35 -10.88 -8.04 -0.78
C SER A 35 -10.72 -8.51 0.66
N ALA A 36 -10.23 -7.63 1.53
CA ALA A 36 -9.95 -7.93 2.93
C ALA A 36 -10.30 -6.80 3.91
N GLU A 37 -10.82 -5.67 3.43
CA GLU A 37 -11.28 -4.54 4.24
C GLU A 37 -10.17 -3.97 5.16
N HIS A 38 -8.92 -4.03 4.70
CA HIS A 38 -7.80 -3.46 5.43
C HIS A 38 -7.92 -1.94 5.53
N LYS A 39 -7.40 -1.38 6.62
CA LYS A 39 -7.57 0.04 6.96
C LYS A 39 -6.94 1.02 5.95
N HIS A 40 -6.04 0.56 5.09
CA HIS A 40 -5.52 1.39 3.98
C HIS A 40 -6.59 1.73 2.93
N GLY A 41 -7.74 1.02 2.93
CA GLY A 41 -8.93 1.36 2.16
C GLY A 41 -8.86 1.10 0.66
N ILE A 42 -7.86 0.33 0.19
CA ILE A 42 -7.72 0.00 -1.24
C ILE A 42 -8.50 -1.28 -1.50
N GLU A 43 -9.53 -1.19 -2.34
CA GLU A 43 -10.43 -2.28 -2.70
C GLU A 43 -10.72 -2.32 -4.22
N PHE A 44 -11.35 -3.41 -4.71
CA PHE A 44 -11.63 -3.59 -6.15
C PHE A 44 -12.50 -2.48 -6.75
N ASP A 45 -13.41 -1.89 -5.96
CA ASP A 45 -14.31 -0.81 -6.34
C ASP A 45 -13.75 0.58 -6.05
N SER A 46 -12.47 0.68 -5.65
CA SER A 46 -11.78 1.94 -5.38
C SER A 46 -11.99 2.93 -6.52
N SER A 47 -12.51 4.11 -6.22
CA SER A 47 -12.78 5.15 -7.21
C SER A 47 -11.49 5.63 -7.91
N LYS A 48 -11.62 6.27 -9.09
CA LYS A 48 -10.47 6.89 -9.75
C LYS A 48 -9.78 7.91 -8.84
N ALA A 49 -10.56 8.72 -8.13
CA ALA A 49 -10.05 9.73 -7.21
C ALA A 49 -9.20 9.10 -6.09
N LEU A 50 -9.68 8.00 -5.50
CA LEU A 50 -8.93 7.26 -4.48
C LEU A 50 -7.62 6.69 -5.05
N ARG A 51 -7.66 6.09 -6.25
CA ARG A 51 -6.43 5.58 -6.89
C ARG A 51 -5.42 6.68 -7.20
N ASP A 52 -5.88 7.86 -7.62
CA ASP A 52 -5.01 9.02 -7.85
C ASP A 52 -4.40 9.52 -6.53
N GLU A 53 -5.18 9.55 -5.44
CA GLU A 53 -4.69 9.89 -4.10
C GLU A 53 -3.64 8.88 -3.60
N CYS A 54 -3.91 7.57 -3.73
CA CYS A 54 -2.96 6.52 -3.37
C CYS A 54 -1.64 6.66 -4.14
N ARG A 55 -1.70 6.95 -5.44
CA ARG A 55 -0.52 7.21 -6.27
C ARG A 55 0.27 8.39 -5.73
N GLN A 56 -0.39 9.53 -5.47
CA GLN A 56 0.28 10.73 -4.94
C GLN A 56 0.96 10.45 -3.59
N LYS A 57 0.30 9.68 -2.71
CA LYS A 57 0.88 9.26 -1.42
C LYS A 57 2.11 8.38 -1.60
N SER A 58 2.04 7.39 -2.50
CA SER A 58 3.17 6.52 -2.85
C SER A 58 4.35 7.30 -3.44
N GLU A 59 4.10 8.20 -4.39
CA GLU A 59 5.12 9.05 -5.03
C GLU A 59 5.79 10.00 -4.04
N LYS A 60 5.00 10.70 -3.22
CA LYS A 60 5.51 11.54 -2.12
C LYS A 60 6.25 10.70 -1.06
N GLY A 61 5.80 9.45 -0.90
CA GLY A 61 6.45 8.44 -0.09
C GLY A 61 7.78 7.98 -0.68
N GLY A 62 7.99 7.98 -1.98
CA GLY A 62 9.10 7.23 -2.56
C GLY A 62 9.04 5.74 -2.22
N ILE A 63 7.84 5.20 -2.02
CA ILE A 63 7.57 3.78 -1.80
C ILE A 63 6.64 3.32 -2.91
N GLU A 64 7.08 2.38 -3.73
CA GLU A 64 6.32 1.91 -4.89
C GLU A 64 5.19 0.96 -4.48
N PHE A 65 4.10 0.93 -5.26
CA PHE A 65 3.19 -0.22 -5.26
C PHE A 65 3.80 -1.30 -6.16
N ALA A 66 4.35 -2.36 -5.57
CA ALA A 66 5.01 -3.42 -6.33
C ALA A 66 4.01 -4.31 -7.08
N CYS A 67 2.88 -4.61 -6.44
CA CYS A 67 1.75 -5.31 -7.03
C CYS A 67 0.48 -5.04 -6.20
N VAL A 68 -0.65 -5.62 -6.64
CA VAL A 68 -1.87 -5.72 -5.85
C VAL A 68 -2.02 -7.18 -5.42
N ALA A 69 -2.16 -7.42 -4.12
CA ALA A 69 -2.30 -8.76 -3.58
C ALA A 69 -3.79 -9.15 -3.54
N THR A 70 -4.16 -10.20 -4.28
CA THR A 70 -5.53 -10.72 -4.41
C THR A 70 -5.57 -12.22 -4.07
N SER A 71 -6.76 -12.84 -4.06
CA SER A 71 -6.96 -14.30 -3.98
C SER A 71 -7.81 -14.78 -5.13
#